data_AF-A0A944AW94-F1
#
_entry.id   AF-A0A944AW94-F1
#
_cell.length_a   1.000
_cell.length_b   1.000
_cell.length_c   1.000
_cell.angle_alpha   90.00
_cell.angle_beta   90.00
_cell.angle_gamma   90.00
#
_symmetry.space_group_name_H-M   'P 1'
#
loop_
_entity.id
_entity.type
_entity.pdbx_description
1 polymer ?
#
loop_
_entity_poly.entity_id
_entity_poly.type
_entity_poly.pdbx_seq_one_letter_code
_entity_poly.pdbx_strand_id
1 'polypeptide(L)'
;MFNLDKFIGDYVTGRPVSMFETDIKANSQKLTAEIKGKKVCVIGGAGSIGSSFIKAVLRFEPKSVVVVDLNENGLAELVRDVRST
;
A
#
# COMPACT_ATOMS: atom_id res chain seq x y z
N MET A 1 -14.16 19.79 -9.61
CA MET A 1 -13.57 19.13 -8.43
C MET A 1 -12.13 18.76 -8.76
N PHE A 2 -11.17 19.01 -7.88
CA PHE A 2 -9.76 18.69 -8.14
C PHE A 2 -9.55 17.17 -8.12
N ASN A 3 -8.97 16.62 -9.19
CA ASN A 3 -8.58 15.21 -9.26
C ASN A 3 -7.07 15.10 -9.00
N LEU A 4 -6.72 14.67 -7.79
CA LEU A 4 -5.34 14.59 -7.33
C LEU A 4 -4.51 13.58 -8.15
N ASP A 5 -5.07 12.41 -8.45
CA ASP A 5 -4.36 11.35 -9.20
C ASP A 5 -4.01 11.82 -10.62
N LYS A 6 -4.97 12.46 -11.28
CA LYS A 6 -4.75 13.05 -12.62
C LYS A 6 -3.69 14.15 -12.56
N PHE A 7 -3.74 15.04 -11.56
CA PHE A 7 -2.73 16.08 -11.39
C PHE A 7 -1.32 15.49 -11.17
N ILE A 8 -1.18 14.47 -10.33
CA ILE A 8 0.09 13.79 -10.07
C ILE A 8 0.62 13.12 -11.34
N GLY A 9 -0.26 12.46 -12.11
CA GLY A 9 0.11 11.82 -13.37
C GLY A 9 0.59 12.81 -14.43
N ASP A 10 -0.19 13.88 -14.65
CA ASP A 10 0.05 14.87 -15.69
C ASP A 10 1.23 15.80 -15.38
N TYR A 11 1.40 16.22 -14.11
CA TYR A 11 2.31 17.33 -13.75
C TYR A 11 3.45 16.98 -12.79
N VAL A 12 3.32 15.94 -11.95
CA VAL A 12 4.35 15.61 -10.94
C VAL A 12 5.26 14.49 -11.43
N THR A 13 4.65 13.39 -11.86
CA THR A 13 5.37 12.18 -12.24
C THR A 13 5.56 12.05 -13.74
N GLY A 14 4.76 12.77 -14.54
CA GLY A 14 4.76 12.71 -16.00
C GLY A 14 4.38 11.33 -16.55
N ARG A 15 3.66 10.52 -15.77
CA ARG A 15 3.25 9.16 -16.14
C ARG A 15 1.82 8.88 -15.69
N PRO A 16 0.97 8.30 -16.55
CA PRO A 16 -0.41 7.99 -16.19
C PRO A 16 -0.54 6.75 -15.28
N VAL A 17 0.53 5.93 -15.20
CA VAL A 17 0.53 4.66 -14.48
C VAL A 17 1.85 4.42 -13.72
N SER A 18 1.83 3.48 -12.78
CA SER A 18 3.02 3.07 -12.02
C SER A 18 4.05 2.38 -12.91
N MET A 19 5.34 2.65 -12.69
CA MET A 19 6.45 1.95 -13.38
C MET A 19 6.47 0.44 -13.08
N PHE A 20 5.92 0.04 -11.94
CA PHE A 20 5.89 -1.37 -11.49
C PHE A 20 4.58 -2.09 -11.83
N GLU A 21 3.64 -1.44 -12.53
CA GLU A 21 2.33 -2.05 -12.80
C GLU A 21 2.47 -3.35 -13.59
N THR A 22 3.31 -3.34 -14.64
CA THR A 22 3.58 -4.53 -15.46
C THR A 22 4.20 -5.65 -14.65
N ASP A 23 5.19 -5.33 -13.80
CA ASP A 23 5.88 -6.33 -12.97
C ASP A 23 4.95 -6.94 -11.93
N ILE A 24 4.11 -6.13 -11.27
CA ILE A 24 3.12 -6.61 -10.30
C ILE A 24 2.09 -7.50 -10.98
N LYS A 25 1.61 -7.13 -12.17
CA LYS A 25 0.67 -7.95 -12.95
C LYS A 25 1.30 -9.30 -13.34
N ALA A 26 2.52 -9.27 -13.86
CA ALA A 26 3.27 -10.46 -14.27
C ALA A 26 3.53 -11.42 -13.09
N ASN A 27 3.71 -10.89 -11.89
CA ASN A 27 4.00 -11.68 -10.68
C ASN A 27 2.77 -11.89 -9.77
N SER A 28 1.57 -11.48 -10.19
CA SER A 28 0.37 -11.46 -9.35
C SER A 28 0.04 -12.82 -8.73
N GLN A 29 0.17 -13.92 -9.48
CA GLN A 29 -0.07 -15.28 -8.99
C GLN A 29 0.94 -15.67 -7.90
N LYS A 30 2.22 -15.37 -8.11
CA LYS A 30 3.29 -15.63 -7.14
C LYS A 30 3.08 -14.82 -5.87
N LEU A 31 2.82 -13.51 -6.00
CA LEU A 31 2.54 -12.63 -4.87
C LEU A 31 1.31 -13.11 -4.08
N THR A 32 0.26 -13.54 -4.77
CA THR A 32 -0.93 -14.11 -4.13
C THR A 32 -0.57 -15.39 -3.37
N ALA A 33 0.17 -16.32 -3.97
CA ALA A 33 0.58 -17.56 -3.31
C ALA A 33 1.43 -17.33 -2.05
N GLU A 34 2.30 -16.32 -2.07
CA GLU A 34 3.18 -15.99 -0.95
C GLU A 34 2.50 -15.17 0.16
N ILE A 35 1.48 -14.38 -0.14
CA ILE A 35 0.89 -13.43 0.81
C ILE A 35 -0.48 -13.90 1.31
N LYS A 36 -1.31 -14.50 0.46
CA LYS A 36 -2.68 -14.84 0.79
C LYS A 36 -2.75 -15.77 1.98
N GLY A 37 -3.54 -15.38 2.99
CA GLY A 37 -3.70 -16.14 4.22
C GLY A 37 -2.47 -16.17 5.14
N LYS A 38 -1.38 -15.48 4.81
CA LYS A 38 -0.19 -15.36 5.69
C LYS A 38 -0.34 -14.20 6.68
N LYS A 39 0.50 -14.22 7.72
CA LYS A 39 0.61 -13.11 8.68
C LYS A 39 1.79 -12.24 8.27
N VAL A 40 1.58 -10.94 8.14
CA VAL A 40 2.61 -9.97 7.75
C VAL A 40 2.89 -9.04 8.94
N CYS A 41 4.16 -8.81 9.26
CA CYS A 41 4.57 -7.82 10.26
C CYS A 41 5.35 -6.70 9.56
N VAL A 42 4.91 -5.46 9.72
CA VAL A 42 5.53 -4.28 9.12
C VAL A 42 6.04 -3.37 10.24
N ILE A 43 7.36 -3.18 10.30
CA ILE A 43 8.03 -2.29 11.25
C ILE A 43 8.28 -0.95 10.56
N GLY A 44 7.98 0.16 11.22
CA GLY A 44 7.96 1.50 10.61
C GLY A 44 6.75 1.71 9.70
N GLY A 45 5.63 1.03 10.00
CA GLY A 45 4.49 0.96 9.09
C GLY A 45 3.65 2.25 9.00
N ALA A 46 3.77 3.18 9.96
CA ALA A 46 3.08 4.46 9.89
C ALA A 46 3.83 5.52 9.06
N GLY A 47 5.09 5.24 8.68
CA GLY A 47 5.87 6.09 7.78
C GLY A 47 5.35 6.07 6.33
N SER A 48 5.88 6.96 5.49
CA SER A 48 5.44 7.11 4.09
C SER A 48 5.58 5.82 3.27
N ILE A 49 6.72 5.12 3.40
CA ILE A 49 6.97 3.86 2.69
C ILE A 49 6.18 2.72 3.32
N GLY A 50 6.18 2.60 4.65
CA GLY A 50 5.49 1.54 5.37
C GLY A 50 3.99 1.52 5.08
N SER A 51 3.34 2.67 5.13
CA SER A 51 1.91 2.82 4.84
C SER A 51 1.58 2.49 3.38
N SER A 52 2.40 2.96 2.44
CA SER A 52 2.28 2.64 1.01
C SER A 52 2.43 1.13 0.74
N PHE A 53 3.40 0.49 1.40
CA PHE A 53 3.62 -0.95 1.32
C PHE A 53 2.44 -1.74 1.88
N ILE A 54 1.92 -1.36 3.06
CA ILE A 54 0.74 -1.99 3.67
C ILE A 54 -0.46 -1.93 2.69
N LYS A 55 -0.74 -0.77 2.10
CA LYS A 55 -1.82 -0.60 1.11
C LYS A 55 -1.61 -1.49 -0.13
N ALA A 56 -0.37 -1.75 -0.55
CA ALA A 56 -0.07 -2.66 -1.65
C ALA A 56 -0.26 -4.13 -1.26
N VAL A 57 0.21 -4.54 -0.08
CA VAL A 57 0.14 -5.93 0.43
C VAL A 57 -1.31 -6.34 0.69
N LEU A 58 -2.15 -5.45 1.21
CA LEU A 58 -3.56 -5.75 1.52
C LEU A 58 -4.36 -6.25 0.30
N ARG A 59 -3.96 -5.88 -0.92
CA ARG A 59 -4.57 -6.34 -2.18
C ARG A 59 -4.42 -7.84 -2.42
N PHE A 60 -3.51 -8.50 -1.72
CA PHE A 60 -3.24 -9.94 -1.81
C PHE A 60 -3.83 -10.74 -0.64
N GLU A 61 -4.75 -10.16 0.12
CA GLU A 61 -5.55 -10.83 1.16
C GLU A 61 -4.72 -11.59 2.23
N PRO A 62 -3.76 -10.92 2.90
CA PRO A 62 -3.09 -11.52 4.05
C PRO A 62 -4.11 -11.84 5.16
N LYS A 63 -3.83 -12.88 5.96
CA LYS A 63 -4.68 -13.24 7.12
C LYS A 63 -4.68 -12.15 8.20
N SER A 64 -3.54 -11.51 8.41
CA SER A 64 -3.41 -10.41 9.36
C SER A 64 -2.18 -9.57 9.03
N VAL A 65 -2.27 -8.26 9.22
CA VAL A 65 -1.14 -7.34 9.17
C VAL A 65 -0.93 -6.76 10.56
N VAL A 66 0.25 -6.97 11.14
CA VAL A 66 0.70 -6.36 12.38
C VAL A 66 1.57 -5.17 12.01
N VAL A 67 1.26 -4.00 12.55
CA VAL A 67 1.98 -2.77 12.27
C VAL A 67 2.65 -2.29 13.54
N VAL A 68 3.96 -2.07 13.48
CA VAL A 68 4.77 -1.58 14.59
C VAL A 68 5.36 -0.24 14.19
N ASP A 69 5.08 0.80 14.95
CA ASP A 69 5.66 2.13 14.75
C ASP A 69 5.70 2.88 16.08
N LEU A 70 6.59 3.86 16.20
CA LEU A 70 6.67 4.75 17.36
C LEU A 70 5.67 5.91 17.25
N ASN A 71 5.22 6.24 16.04
CA ASN A 71 4.32 7.35 15.78
C ASN A 71 2.85 6.92 15.95
N GLU A 72 2.29 7.15 17.14
CA GLU A 72 0.87 6.88 17.46
C GLU A 72 -0.09 7.57 16.48
N ASN A 73 0.11 8.86 16.22
CA ASN A 73 -0.75 9.62 15.32
C ASN A 73 -0.73 9.02 13.91
N GLY A 74 0.47 8.66 13.42
CA GLY A 74 0.61 8.00 12.12
C GLY A 74 -0.09 6.65 12.08
N LEU A 75 -0.05 5.86 13.15
CA LEU A 75 -0.79 4.60 13.25
C LEU A 75 -2.31 4.83 13.24
N ALA A 76 -2.80 5.84 13.97
CA ALA A 76 -4.22 6.20 14.00
C ALA A 76 -4.72 6.61 12.61
N GLU A 77 -3.97 7.46 11.91
CA GLU A 77 -4.30 7.87 10.53
C GLU A 77 -4.23 6.70 9.56
N LEU A 78 -3.20 5.86 9.64
CA LEU A 78 -3.10 4.66 8.80
C LEU A 78 -4.31 3.73 8.97
N VAL A 79 -4.76 3.51 10.21
CA VAL A 79 -5.94 2.67 10.47
C VAL A 79 -7.21 3.30 9.91
N ARG A 80 -7.37 4.64 10.01
CA ARG A 80 -8.50 5.34 9.39
C ARG A 80 -8.48 5.21 7.88
N ASP A 81 -7.34 5.46 7.24
CA ASP A 81 -7.13 5.33 5.81
C ASP A 81 -7.51 3.94 5.29
N VAL A 82 -6.98 2.89 5.93
CA VAL A 82 -7.21 1.50 5.50
C VAL A 82 -8.66 1.07 5.66
N ARG A 83 -9.39 1.63 6.64
CA ARG A 83 -10.79 1.28 6.91
C ARG A 83 -11.81 2.14 6.17
N SER A 84 -11.39 3.27 5.62
CA SER A 84 -12.26 4.21 4.90
C SER A 84 -12.29 3.96 3.38
N THR A 85 -11.62 2.89 2.93
CA THR A 85 -11.60 2.44 1.53
C THR A 85 -12.45 1.18 1.40
#